data_AF-A0A349JZZ6-F1
#
_entry.id   AF-A0A349JZZ6-F1
#
_cell.length_a   1.000
_cell.length_b   1.000
_cell.length_c   1.000
_cell.angle_alpha   90.00
_cell.angle_beta   90.00
_cell.angle_gamma   90.00
#
_symmetry.space_group_name_H-M   'P 1'
#
loop_
_entity.id
_entity.type
_entity.pdbx_description
1 polymer ?
#
loop_
_entity_poly.entity_id
_entity_poly.type
_entity_poly.pdbx_seq_one_letter_code
_entity_poly.pdbx_strand_id
1 'polypeptide(L)'
;MPPISHFLLNLNFWRTLTAITVLILETNGSPLWWTATVPWVLLNLPGLLLTTIPGFLLLAVAEGSAQADWMSEPFLITLCITLPTAASMVLSRCWHPLLRRTGIFDQFHYPGA
;
A
#
# COMPACT_ATOMS: atom_id res chain seq x y z
N MET A 1 -23.14 16.76 14.02
CA MET A 1 -22.31 15.55 13.75
C MET A 1 -21.07 15.68 14.62
N PRO A 2 -20.68 14.64 15.38
CA PRO A 2 -19.46 14.70 16.19
C PRO A 2 -18.23 14.90 15.28
N PRO A 3 -17.22 15.67 15.73
CA PRO A 3 -16.01 15.88 14.93
C PRO A 3 -15.30 14.55 14.72
N ILE A 4 -15.08 14.17 13.46
CA ILE A 4 -14.28 13.00 13.11
C ILE A 4 -12.83 13.31 13.48
N SER A 5 -12.19 12.40 14.23
CA SER A 5 -10.80 12.59 14.66
C SER A 5 -9.86 12.76 13.46
N HIS A 6 -8.96 13.74 13.51
CA HIS A 6 -7.90 13.96 12.51
C HIS A 6 -7.07 12.70 12.24
N PHE A 7 -6.97 11.80 13.22
CA PHE A 7 -6.31 10.52 13.08
C PHE A 7 -7.05 9.57 12.12
N LEU A 8 -8.39 9.54 12.21
CA LEU A 8 -9.24 8.76 11.29
C LEU A 8 -9.29 9.40 9.89
N LEU A 9 -8.91 10.66 9.77
CA LEU A 9 -8.79 11.36 8.48
C LEU A 9 -7.39 11.25 7.88
N ASN A 10 -6.46 10.50 8.51
CA ASN A 10 -5.12 10.32 7.99
C ASN A 10 -5.05 9.15 7.00
N LEU A 11 -4.87 9.44 5.72
CA LEU A 11 -4.79 8.44 4.66
C LEU A 11 -3.62 7.44 4.89
N ASN A 12 -2.49 7.91 5.39
CA ASN A 12 -1.33 7.06 5.67
C ASN A 12 -1.58 6.11 6.83
N PHE A 13 -2.39 6.51 7.81
CA PHE A 13 -2.81 5.62 8.88
C PHE A 13 -3.61 4.43 8.32
N TRP A 14 -4.59 4.69 7.45
CA TRP A 14 -5.39 3.63 6.82
C TRP A 14 -4.57 2.71 5.92
N ARG A 15 -3.59 3.24 5.19
CA ARG A 15 -2.67 2.42 4.39
C ARG A 15 -1.89 1.42 5.24
N THR A 16 -1.31 1.89 6.34
CA THR A 16 -0.54 1.04 7.26
C THR A 16 -1.46 0.05 7.97
N LEU A 17 -2.62 0.49 8.45
CA LEU A 17 -3.57 -0.36 9.15
C LEU A 17 -4.05 -1.51 8.26
N THR A 18 -4.46 -1.19 7.02
CA THR A 18 -4.90 -2.21 6.07
C THR A 18 -3.76 -3.14 5.66
N ALA A 19 -2.52 -2.65 5.51
CA ALA A 19 -1.34 -3.48 5.24
C ALA A 19 -1.06 -4.49 6.36
N ILE A 20 -1.05 -4.04 7.62
CA ILE A 20 -0.89 -4.91 8.79
C ILE A 20 -2.02 -5.94 8.86
N THR A 21 -3.25 -5.52 8.58
CA THR A 21 -4.42 -6.41 8.61
C THR A 21 -4.31 -7.51 7.55
N VAL A 22 -3.86 -7.18 6.34
CA VAL A 22 -3.57 -8.17 5.29
C VAL A 22 -2.56 -9.19 5.77
N LEU A 23 -1.41 -8.74 6.30
CA LEU A 23 -0.35 -9.63 6.78
C LEU A 23 -0.83 -10.56 7.90
N ILE A 24 -1.58 -10.03 8.88
CA ILE A 24 -2.13 -10.84 9.98
C ILE A 24 -3.13 -11.87 9.45
N LEU A 25 -4.05 -11.49 8.56
CA LEU A 25 -5.08 -12.40 8.06
C LEU A 25 -4.48 -13.48 7.14
N GLU A 26 -3.53 -13.12 6.29
CA GLU A 26 -2.81 -14.06 5.43
C GLU A 26 -2.00 -15.06 6.28
N THR A 27 -1.22 -14.56 7.25
CA THR A 27 -0.37 -15.40 8.11
C THR A 27 -1.21 -16.39 8.93
N ASN A 28 -2.44 -16.00 9.31
CA ASN A 28 -3.37 -16.87 10.01
C ASN A 28 -4.21 -17.76 9.07
N GLY A 29 -3.99 -17.72 7.76
CA GLY A 29 -4.75 -18.50 6.77
C GLY A 29 -6.24 -18.16 6.74
N SER A 30 -6.63 -16.95 7.17
CA SER A 30 -8.03 -16.57 7.30
C SER A 30 -8.67 -16.43 5.92
N PRO A 31 -9.82 -17.07 5.64
CA PRO A 31 -10.49 -16.97 4.34
C PRO A 31 -11.00 -15.56 4.01
N LEU A 32 -10.94 -14.63 4.98
CA LEU A 32 -11.37 -13.25 4.83
C LEU A 32 -10.21 -12.29 4.50
N TRP A 33 -8.97 -12.77 4.30
CA TRP A 33 -7.81 -11.94 4.00
C TRP A 33 -8.01 -11.00 2.79
N TRP A 34 -8.79 -11.44 1.79
CA TRP A 34 -9.12 -10.65 0.60
C TRP A 34 -9.94 -9.39 0.93
N THR A 35 -10.75 -9.43 2.00
CA THR A 35 -11.57 -8.28 2.44
C THR A 35 -10.72 -7.12 2.95
N ALA A 36 -9.54 -7.41 3.50
CA ALA A 36 -8.55 -6.39 3.86
C ALA A 36 -7.64 -6.02 2.68
N THR A 37 -7.45 -6.94 1.74
CA THR A 37 -6.57 -6.74 0.58
C THR A 37 -7.15 -5.75 -0.41
N VAL A 38 -8.45 -5.84 -0.72
CA VAL A 38 -9.12 -4.90 -1.65
C VAL A 38 -8.95 -3.43 -1.22
N PRO A 39 -9.30 -3.03 0.02
CA PRO A 39 -9.09 -1.65 0.45
C PRO A 39 -7.61 -1.28 0.51
N TRP A 40 -6.73 -2.21 0.92
CA TRP A 40 -5.29 -1.97 0.89
C TRP A 40 -4.77 -1.67 -0.52
N VAL A 41 -5.18 -2.44 -1.54
CA VAL A 41 -4.82 -2.24 -2.95
C VAL A 41 -5.28 -0.87 -3.43
N LEU A 42 -6.53 -0.48 -3.14
CA LEU A 42 -7.06 0.82 -3.56
C LEU A 42 -6.29 1.99 -2.92
N LEU A 43 -5.99 1.88 -1.63
CA LEU A 43 -5.26 2.92 -0.91
C LEU A 43 -3.79 3.02 -1.36
N ASN A 44 -3.18 1.91 -1.75
CA ASN A 44 -1.76 1.81 -2.13
C ASN A 44 -1.53 1.63 -3.63
N LEU A 45 -2.56 1.84 -4.46
CA LEU A 45 -2.49 1.74 -5.92
C LEU A 45 -1.30 2.55 -6.49
N PRO A 46 -1.00 3.77 -6.04
CA PRO A 46 0.15 4.52 -6.54
C PRO A 46 1.48 3.82 -6.32
N GLY A 47 1.71 3.30 -5.11
CA GLY A 47 2.92 2.58 -4.79
C GLY A 47 3.01 1.24 -5.53
N LEU A 48 1.88 0.53 -5.68
CA LEU A 48 1.80 -0.71 -6.48
C LEU A 48 2.22 -0.47 -7.94
N LEU A 49 1.70 0.59 -8.56
CA LEU A 49 2.03 0.96 -9.93
C LEU A 49 3.50 1.34 -10.10
N LEU A 50 4.11 1.96 -9.08
CA LEU A 50 5.51 2.40 -9.15
C LEU A 50 6.54 1.34 -8.77
N THR A 51 6.17 0.37 -7.93
CA THR A 51 7.15 -0.52 -7.30
C THR A 51 6.88 -1.98 -7.65
N THR A 52 5.72 -2.49 -7.23
CA THR A 52 5.37 -3.90 -7.37
C THR A 52 5.25 -4.32 -8.84
N ILE A 53 4.53 -3.55 -9.68
CA ILE A 53 4.35 -3.91 -11.10
C ILE A 53 5.69 -3.87 -11.86
N PRO A 54 6.50 -2.79 -11.80
CA PRO A 54 7.83 -2.79 -12.43
C PRO A 54 8.75 -3.87 -11.87
N GLY A 55 8.69 -4.13 -10.55
CA GLY A 55 9.43 -5.20 -9.91
C GLY A 55 9.08 -6.56 -10.50
N PHE A 56 7.79 -6.91 -10.61
CA PHE A 56 7.37 -8.15 -11.24
C PHE A 56 7.74 -8.24 -12.72
N LEU A 57 7.70 -7.14 -13.48
CA LEU A 57 8.15 -7.12 -14.87
C LEU A 57 9.65 -7.41 -14.99
N LEU A 58 10.47 -6.79 -14.14
CA LEU A 58 11.92 -7.05 -14.10
C LEU A 58 12.22 -8.50 -13.71
N LEU A 59 11.46 -9.03 -12.75
CA LEU A 59 11.56 -10.43 -12.34
C LEU A 59 11.14 -11.37 -13.47
N ALA A 60 10.04 -11.10 -14.17
CA ALA A 60 9.54 -11.96 -15.24
C ALA A 60 10.49 -12.04 -16.46
N VAL A 61 11.32 -11.02 -16.67
CA VAL A 61 12.34 -11.00 -17.74
C VAL A 61 13.58 -11.84 -17.38
N ALA A 62 13.84 -12.07 -16.09
CA ALA A 62 14.96 -12.87 -15.62
C ALA A 62 14.65 -14.37 -15.68
N GLU A 63 14.58 -14.94 -16.89
CA GLU A 63 14.32 -16.38 -17.06
C GLU A 63 15.42 -17.25 -16.42
N GLY A 64 15.04 -18.11 -15.46
CA GLY A 64 15.92 -19.17 -14.98
C GLY A 64 15.38 -19.91 -13.76
N SER A 65 15.64 -21.22 -13.66
CA SER A 65 15.31 -22.07 -12.50
C SER A 65 15.91 -21.57 -11.18
N ALA A 66 16.96 -20.74 -11.25
CA ALA A 66 17.54 -20.07 -10.09
C ALA A 66 16.61 -19.02 -9.45
N GLN A 67 15.57 -18.55 -10.15
CA GLN A 67 14.69 -17.48 -9.69
C GLN A 67 13.84 -17.86 -8.48
N ALA A 68 13.38 -19.11 -8.42
CA ALA A 68 12.59 -19.61 -7.30
C ALA A 68 13.42 -19.76 -6.02
N ASP A 69 14.72 -20.05 -6.13
CA ASP A 69 15.57 -20.36 -4.97
C ASP A 69 15.99 -19.13 -4.15
N TRP A 70 16.05 -17.94 -4.77
CA TRP A 70 16.42 -16.71 -4.04
C TRP A 70 15.21 -15.85 -3.61
N MET A 71 14.02 -16.11 -4.16
CA MET A 71 12.79 -15.39 -3.81
C MET A 71 12.24 -15.89 -2.46
N SER A 72 12.91 -15.46 -1.40
CA SER A 72 12.48 -15.72 -0.03
C SER A 72 11.13 -15.05 0.28
N GLU A 73 10.36 -15.64 1.20
CA GLU A 73 9.09 -15.06 1.67
C GLU A 73 9.22 -13.59 2.16
N PRO A 74 10.27 -13.20 2.91
CA PRO A 74 10.48 -11.79 3.28
C PRO A 74 10.68 -10.86 2.07
N PHE A 75 11.31 -11.35 1.00
CA PHE A 75 11.46 -10.59 -0.24
C PHE A 75 10.10 -10.34 -0.90
N LEU A 76 9.24 -11.36 -0.96
CA LEU A 76 7.88 -11.24 -1.49
C LEU A 76 7.04 -10.27 -0.65
N ILE A 77 7.09 -10.38 0.68
CA ILE A 77 6.38 -9.45 1.58
C ILE A 77 6.86 -8.01 1.35
N THR A 78 8.17 -7.82 1.22
CA THR A 78 8.75 -6.49 0.98
C THR A 78 8.29 -5.92 -0.35
N LEU A 79 8.36 -6.70 -1.43
CA LEU A 79 8.01 -6.27 -2.78
C LEU A 79 6.50 -6.04 -2.96
N CYS A 80 5.69 -6.90 -2.36
CA CYS A 80 4.24 -6.90 -2.56
C CYS A 80 3.50 -6.03 -1.56
N ILE A 81 4.00 -5.84 -0.33
CA ILE A 81 3.25 -5.12 0.72
C ILE A 81 4.03 -3.91 1.23
N THR A 82 5.26 -4.11 1.72
CA THR A 82 5.98 -3.03 2.44
C THR A 82 6.38 -1.89 1.52
N LEU A 83 7.02 -2.19 0.39
CA LEU A 83 7.52 -1.23 -0.58
C LEU A 83 6.41 -0.38 -1.22
N PRO A 84 5.31 -0.96 -1.75
CA PRO A 84 4.21 -0.17 -2.28
C PRO A 84 3.49 0.65 -1.20
N THR A 85 3.42 0.17 0.04
CA THR A 85 2.86 0.95 1.16
C THR A 85 3.74 2.17 1.46
N ALA A 86 5.05 1.97 1.60
CA ALA A 86 6.00 3.06 1.85
C ALA A 86 6.02 4.08 0.71
N ALA A 87 6.05 3.61 -0.55
CA ALA A 87 6.01 4.48 -1.73
C ALA A 87 4.73 5.32 -1.76
N SER A 88 3.57 4.72 -1.47
CA SER A 88 2.29 5.44 -1.40
C SER A 88 2.29 6.51 -0.31
N MET A 89 2.87 6.21 0.87
CA MET A 89 2.97 7.18 1.96
C MET A 89 3.83 8.40 1.59
N VAL A 90 4.95 8.18 0.91
CA VAL A 90 5.82 9.26 0.42
C VAL A 90 5.10 10.07 -0.65
N LEU A 91 4.46 9.41 -1.61
CA LEU A 91 3.69 10.05 -2.68
C LEU A 91 2.53 10.88 -2.15
N SER A 92 1.94 10.51 -1.01
CA SER A 92 0.89 11.33 -0.39
C SER A 92 1.34 12.76 -0.10
N ARG A 93 2.63 12.98 0.18
CA ARG A 93 3.18 14.34 0.33
C ARG A 93 3.32 15.04 -1.02
N CYS A 94 3.72 14.32 -2.06
CA CYS A 94 3.92 14.85 -3.41
C CYS A 94 2.59 15.19 -4.12
N TRP A 95 1.53 14.42 -3.84
CA TRP A 95 0.22 14.58 -4.48
C TRP A 95 -0.74 15.45 -3.70
N HIS A 96 -0.44 15.78 -2.45
CA HIS A 96 -1.22 16.72 -1.64
C HIS A 96 -1.60 18.01 -2.41
N PRO A 97 -0.68 18.73 -3.07
CA PRO A 97 -1.03 19.94 -3.82
C PRO A 97 -1.89 19.68 -5.07
N LEU A 98 -1.79 18.49 -5.68
CA LEU A 98 -2.61 18.09 -6.82
C LEU A 98 -4.02 17.69 -6.40
N LEU A 99 -4.15 16.94 -5.30
CA LEU A 99 -5.42 16.45 -4.77
C LEU A 99 -6.25 17.54 -4.09
N ARG A 100 -5.62 18.57 -3.50
CA ARG A 100 -6.33 19.77 -3.01
C ARG A 100 -7.08 20.49 -4.14
N ARG A 101 -6.55 20.49 -5.37
CA ARG A 101 -7.20 21.16 -6.51
C ARG A 101 -8.47 20.44 -6.98
N THR A 102 -8.61 19.14 -6.69
CA THR A 102 -9.77 18.35 -7.14
C THR A 102 -10.91 18.34 -6.14
N GLY A 103 -10.71 18.82 -4.90
CA GLY A 103 -11.72 18.87 -3.84
C GLY A 103 -12.19 17.50 -3.30
N ILE A 104 -11.80 16.39 -3.95
CA ILE A 104 -12.20 15.03 -3.59
C ILE A 104 -11.65 14.61 -2.21
N PHE A 105 -10.54 15.21 -1.78
CA PHE A 105 -9.83 14.82 -0.55
C PHE A 105 -9.67 15.95 0.47
N ASP A 106 -10.45 17.04 0.38
CA ASP A 106 -10.37 18.16 1.33
C ASP A 106 -10.67 17.76 2.79
N GLN A 107 -11.35 16.62 2.98
CA GLN A 107 -11.67 16.08 4.30
C GLN A 107 -10.51 15.28 4.92
N PHE A 108 -9.48 14.87 4.16
CA PHE A 108 -8.37 14.08 4.69
C PHE A 108 -7.25 14.97 5.24
N HIS A 109 -6.76 14.64 6.44
CA HIS A 109 -5.70 15.36 7.10
C HIS A 109 -4.34 14.75 6.73
N TYR A 110 -3.44 15.57 6.18
CA TYR A 110 -2.10 15.17 5.79
C TYR A 110 -1.09 15.70 6.83
N PRO A 111 -0.31 14.83 7.50
CA PRO A 111 0.64 15.30 8.50
C PRO A 111 1.76 16.12 7.85
N GLY A 112 1.91 17.38 8.29
CA GLY A 112 2.93 18.32 7.84
C GLY A 112 2.44 19.48 6.96
N ALA A 113 1.14 19.67 6.82
CA ALA A 113 0.53 20.89 6.27
C ALA A 113 0.24 21.93 7.37
#